data_AF-A0A661KJE5-F1
#
_entry.id   AF-A0A661KJE5-F1
#
_cell.length_a   1.000
_cell.length_b   1.000
_cell.length_c   1.000
_cell.angle_alpha   90.00
_cell.angle_beta   90.00
_cell.angle_gamma   90.00
#
_symmetry.space_group_name_H-M   'P 1'
#
loop_
_entity.id
_entity.type
_entity.pdbx_description
1 polymer ?
#
loop_
_entity_poly.entity_id
_entity_poly.type
_entity_poly.pdbx_seq_one_letter_code
_entity_poly.pdbx_strand_id
1 'polypeptide(L)'
;MVVDRAKWRAKIVKKYGKRAVGKRQLIRYLSGEKISRTEAIKAKCYDCMGYCADGISECKDKDCPLWAYSQFRRKEASNGKADMEAKEEVT
;
A
#
# COMPACT_ATOMS: atom_id res chain seq x y z
N MET A 1 13.81 8.32 -27.67
CA MET A 1 12.46 8.60 -27.14
C MET A 1 12.45 8.29 -25.64
N VAL A 2 12.57 9.31 -24.78
CA VAL A 2 12.46 9.10 -23.33
C VAL A 2 10.98 9.04 -23.01
N VAL A 3 10.41 7.84 -23.01
CA VAL A 3 9.07 7.64 -22.45
C VAL A 3 9.12 8.07 -21.00
N ASP A 4 8.39 9.13 -20.67
CA ASP A 4 8.25 9.65 -19.32
C ASP A 4 7.63 8.55 -18.45
N ARG A 5 8.52 7.75 -17.82
CA ARG A 5 8.16 6.54 -17.08
C ARG A 5 7.19 6.86 -15.93
N ALA A 6 7.26 8.08 -15.41
CA ALA A 6 6.34 8.57 -14.39
C ALA A 6 4.93 8.76 -14.94
N LYS A 7 4.76 9.39 -16.12
CA LYS A 7 3.46 9.54 -16.78
C LYS A 7 2.80 8.20 -17.11
N TRP A 8 3.56 7.22 -17.59
CA TRP A 8 3.01 5.89 -17.89
C TRP A 8 2.55 5.16 -16.61
N ARG A 9 3.37 5.18 -15.55
CA ARG A 9 2.99 4.61 -14.24
C ARG A 9 1.73 5.28 -13.68
N ALA A 10 1.62 6.60 -13.77
CA ALA A 10 0.44 7.31 -13.29
C ALA A 10 -0.84 6.88 -14.04
N LYS A 11 -0.76 6.63 -15.35
CA LYS A 11 -1.88 6.09 -16.14
C LYS A 11 -2.27 4.68 -15.67
N ILE A 12 -1.31 3.80 -15.44
CA ILE A 12 -1.57 2.45 -14.92
C ILE A 12 -2.24 2.49 -13.56
N VAL A 13 -1.70 3.26 -12.63
CA VAL A 13 -2.25 3.39 -11.27
C VAL A 13 -3.68 3.91 -11.31
N LYS A 14 -3.98 4.89 -12.18
CA LYS A 14 -5.33 5.41 -12.36
C LYS A 14 -6.29 4.33 -12.87
N LYS A 15 -5.86 3.54 -13.86
CA LYS A 15 -6.70 2.55 -14.56
C LYS A 15 -6.90 1.24 -13.77
N TYR A 16 -5.83 0.69 -13.20
CA TYR A 16 -5.83 -0.67 -12.62
C TYR A 16 -5.73 -0.70 -11.10
N GLY A 17 -5.15 0.34 -10.49
CA GLY A 17 -4.94 0.36 -9.04
C GLY A 17 -6.25 0.48 -8.27
N LYS A 18 -6.48 -0.37 -7.25
CA LYS A 18 -7.66 -0.25 -6.38
C LYS A 18 -7.56 0.99 -5.50
N ARG A 19 -8.72 1.45 -5.01
CA ARG A 19 -8.83 2.61 -4.13
C ARG A 19 -8.32 2.25 -2.73
N ALA A 20 -7.05 2.54 -2.46
CA ALA A 20 -6.43 2.40 -1.15
C ALA A 20 -5.71 3.69 -0.74
N VAL A 21 -5.33 3.76 0.54
CA VAL A 21 -4.44 4.82 1.03
C VAL A 21 -3.13 4.78 0.23
N GLY A 22 -2.52 5.92 -0.06
CA GLY A 22 -1.28 6.00 -0.86
C GLY A 22 -1.49 6.16 -2.37
N LYS A 23 -2.64 5.75 -2.95
CA LYS A 23 -2.91 5.91 -4.39
C LYS A 23 -2.80 7.37 -4.84
N ARG A 24 -3.48 8.28 -4.13
CA ARG A 24 -3.46 9.71 -4.46
C ARG A 24 -2.05 10.30 -4.33
N GLN A 25 -1.34 9.94 -3.27
CA GLN A 25 0.02 10.41 -2.99
C GLN A 25 0.99 9.95 -4.08
N LEU A 26 0.88 8.69 -4.52
CA LEU A 26 1.68 8.16 -5.61
C LEU A 26 1.42 8.89 -6.93
N ILE A 27 0.15 9.16 -7.27
CA ILE A 27 -0.20 9.93 -8.48
C ILE A 27 0.38 11.34 -8.43
N ARG A 28 0.26 12.03 -7.29
CA ARG A 28 0.82 13.38 -7.09
C ARG A 28 2.34 13.39 -7.28
N TYR A 29 3.03 12.45 -6.62
CA TYR A 29 4.49 12.28 -6.79
C TYR A 29 4.89 12.02 -8.24
N LEU A 30 4.21 11.09 -8.93
CA LEU A 30 4.46 10.79 -10.35
C LEU A 30 4.13 11.97 -11.28
N SER A 31 3.34 12.94 -10.82
CA SER A 31 3.02 14.16 -11.54
C SER A 31 4.04 15.29 -11.27
N GLY A 32 5.05 15.03 -10.43
CA GLY A 32 6.08 16.01 -10.05
C GLY A 32 5.69 16.91 -8.86
N GLU A 33 4.55 16.67 -8.22
CA GLU A 33 4.15 17.42 -7.04
C GLU A 33 4.97 17.01 -5.81
N LYS A 34 5.24 17.98 -4.93
CA LYS A 34 5.83 17.72 -3.62
C LYS A 34 4.81 17.05 -2.70
N ILE A 35 5.26 16.01 -2.00
CA ILE A 35 4.49 15.30 -0.98
C ILE A 35 5.30 15.24 0.32
N SER A 36 4.61 15.18 1.45
CA SER A 36 5.23 15.05 2.76
C SER A 36 5.89 13.68 2.96
N ARG A 37 6.77 13.56 3.97
CA ARG A 37 7.42 12.28 4.32
C ARG A 37 6.40 11.15 4.55
N THR A 38 5.35 11.43 5.30
CA THR A 38 4.29 10.45 5.60
C THR A 38 3.51 10.06 4.34
N GLU A 39 3.26 11.00 3.44
CA GLU A 39 2.61 10.72 2.16
C GLU A 39 3.51 9.87 1.24
N ALA A 40 4.82 10.12 1.24
CA ALA A 40 5.78 9.33 0.47
C ALA A 40 5.84 7.88 0.96
N ILE A 41 5.82 7.66 2.28
CA ILE A 41 5.74 6.31 2.86
C ILE A 41 4.47 5.61 2.39
N LYS A 42 3.29 6.25 2.50
CA LYS A 42 2.02 5.69 2.03
C LYS A 42 2.02 5.38 0.54
N ALA A 43 2.54 6.29 -0.29
CA ALA A 43 2.70 6.07 -1.72
C ALA A 43 3.59 4.87 -2.02
N LYS A 44 4.71 4.72 -1.29
CA LYS A 44 5.64 3.61 -1.46
C LYS A 44 5.05 2.28 -1.00
N CYS A 45 4.32 2.24 0.11
CA CYS A 45 3.61 1.03 0.54
C CYS A 45 2.58 0.59 -0.51
N TYR A 46 1.82 1.54 -1.08
CA TYR A 46 0.86 1.25 -2.14
C TYR A 46 1.54 0.74 -3.43
N ASP A 47 2.68 1.32 -3.81
CA ASP A 47 3.51 0.86 -4.93
C ASP A 47 4.08 -0.54 -4.70
N CYS A 48 4.58 -0.80 -3.48
CA CYS A 48 5.16 -2.09 -3.07
C CYS A 48 4.13 -3.23 -3.09
N MET A 49 2.89 -2.94 -2.68
CA MET A 49 1.77 -3.89 -2.68
C MET A 49 1.11 -4.05 -4.07
N GLY A 50 1.81 -3.71 -5.16
CA GLY A 50 1.29 -3.88 -6.52
C GLY A 50 0.02 -3.08 -6.80
N TYR A 51 -0.10 -1.87 -6.23
CA TYR A 51 -1.29 -1.02 -6.34
C TYR A 51 -2.57 -1.64 -5.76
N CYS A 52 -2.42 -2.66 -4.90
CA CYS A 52 -3.51 -3.44 -4.34
C CYS A 52 -4.44 -4.01 -5.43
N ALA A 53 -3.90 -4.39 -6.59
CA ALA A 53 -4.68 -4.89 -7.72
C ALA A 53 -5.52 -6.12 -7.32
N ASP A 54 -4.91 -7.06 -6.60
CA ASP A 54 -5.55 -8.28 -6.12
C ASP A 54 -6.53 -8.01 -4.96
N GLY A 55 -6.21 -7.05 -4.10
CA GLY A 55 -7.04 -6.68 -2.96
C GLY A 55 -6.30 -5.79 -1.97
N ILE A 56 -7.05 -5.23 -1.02
CA ILE A 56 -6.46 -4.54 0.13
C ILE A 56 -6.27 -5.60 1.21
N SER A 57 -5.05 -6.10 1.33
CA SER A 57 -4.64 -7.07 2.35
C SER A 57 -3.61 -6.46 3.29
N GLU A 58 -3.41 -7.11 4.43
CA GLU A 58 -2.37 -6.75 5.37
C GLU A 58 -0.98 -7.10 4.83
N CYS A 59 -0.05 -6.15 4.99
CA CYS A 59 1.35 -6.41 4.71
C CYS A 59 1.95 -7.20 5.89
N LYS A 60 2.44 -8.42 5.62
CA LYS A 60 2.99 -9.35 6.63
C LYS A 60 4.52 -9.29 6.76
N ASP A 61 5.17 -8.45 5.96
CA ASP A 61 6.63 -8.31 5.95
C ASP A 61 7.10 -7.46 7.15
N LYS A 62 7.38 -8.14 8.28
CA LYS A 62 7.81 -7.51 9.54
C LYS A 62 9.25 -7.02 9.50
N ASP A 63 10.08 -7.56 8.61
CA ASP A 63 11.48 -7.16 8.44
C ASP A 63 11.59 -5.88 7.59
N CYS A 64 10.50 -5.46 6.96
CA CYS A 64 10.43 -4.19 6.25
C CYS A 64 10.66 -3.01 7.24
N PRO A 65 11.63 -2.12 6.99
CA PRO A 65 11.90 -0.97 7.87
C PRO A 65 10.74 0.05 7.89
N LEU A 66 9.81 -0.04 6.93
CA LEU A 66 8.61 0.79 6.88
C LEU A 66 7.39 0.12 7.52
N TRP A 67 7.51 -1.11 8.03
CA TRP A 67 6.39 -1.89 8.55
C TRP A 67 5.63 -1.14 9.66
N ALA A 68 6.35 -0.53 10.60
CA ALA A 68 5.77 0.26 11.70
C ALA A 68 4.95 1.48 11.21
N TYR A 69 5.25 2.00 10.02
CA TYR A 69 4.60 3.15 9.40
C TYR A 69 3.61 2.76 8.30
N SER A 70 3.45 1.46 8.05
CA SER A 70 2.60 0.93 6.99
C SER A 70 1.14 1.24 7.23
N GLN A 71 0.47 1.66 6.17
CA GLN A 71 -0.98 1.89 6.15
C GLN A 71 -1.82 0.60 6.19
N PHE A 72 -1.18 -0.55 5.95
CA PHE A 72 -1.84 -1.87 5.94
C PHE A 72 -1.64 -2.64 7.24
N ARG A 73 -1.04 -2.01 8.25
CA ARG A 73 -0.93 -2.59 9.58
C ARG A 73 -2.31 -2.53 10.25
N ARG A 74 -2.87 -3.68 10.67
CA ARG A 74 -4.00 -3.66 11.59
C ARG A 74 -3.56 -2.95 12.86
N LYS A 75 -4.28 -1.89 13.23
CA LYS A 75 -4.23 -1.39 14.60
C LYS A 75 -4.90 -2.48 15.42
N GLU A 76 -4.12 -3.22 16.18
CA GLU A 76 -4.67 -4.09 17.22
C GLU A 76 -5.54 -3.17 18.08
N ALA A 77 -6.85 -3.39 18.00
CA ALA A 77 -7.81 -2.61 18.76
C ALA A 77 -7.41 -2.78 20.23
N SER A 78 -7.03 -1.69 20.87
CA SER A 78 -6.80 -1.67 22.31
C SER A 78 -8.12 -2.03 22.99
N ASN A 79 -8.22 -3.29 23.42
CA ASN A 79 -9.26 -3.94 24.22
C ASN A 79 -10.72 -3.91 23.71
N GLY A 80 -11.17 -5.07 23.25
CA GLY A 80 -12.58 -5.46 23.11
C GLY A 80 -12.68 -6.78 22.34
N LYS A 81 -12.95 -7.88 23.06
CA LYS A 81 -13.04 -9.28 22.57
C LYS A 81 -13.86 -9.46 21.28
N ALA A 82 -13.42 -10.39 20.43
CA ALA A 82 -14.17 -11.50 19.78
C ALA A 82 -13.36 -11.97 18.53
N ASP A 83 -12.83 -13.20 18.52
CA ASP A 83 -13.37 -14.45 17.93
C ASP A 83 -12.63 -14.78 16.60
N MET A 84 -11.77 -15.82 16.51
CA MET A 84 -11.98 -17.29 16.46
C MET A 84 -12.33 -17.77 15.03
N GLU A 85 -11.33 -18.19 14.24
CA GLU A 85 -11.04 -19.57 13.75
C GLU A 85 -11.21 -19.65 12.21
N ALA A 86 -10.57 -20.51 11.41
CA ALA A 86 -10.04 -21.86 11.60
C ALA A 86 -8.93 -22.15 10.53
N LYS A 87 -7.80 -22.81 10.86
CA LYS A 87 -7.49 -24.28 10.90
C LYS A 87 -6.92 -24.81 9.57
N GLU A 88 -5.64 -25.21 9.56
CA GLU A 88 -5.09 -26.61 9.52
C GLU A 88 -4.82 -27.02 8.05
N GLU A 89 -3.81 -27.80 7.64
CA GLU A 89 -3.06 -28.90 8.25
C GLU A 89 -1.84 -29.27 7.34
N VAL A 90 -1.17 -30.40 7.63
CA VAL A 90 0.04 -31.05 7.06
C VAL A 90 1.26 -30.79 7.94
N THR A 91 1.61 -31.65 8.91
CA THR A 91 1.71 -33.13 8.84
C THR A 91 1.58 -33.75 10.23
#